data_AF-A0A4Z1P4F8-F1
#
_entry.id   AF-A0A4Z1P4F8-F1
#
_cell.length_a   1.000
_cell.length_b   1.000
_cell.length_c   1.000
_cell.angle_alpha   90.00
_cell.angle_beta   90.00
_cell.angle_gamma   90.00
#
_symmetry.space_group_name_H-M   'P 1'
#
loop_
_entity.id
_entity.type
_entity.pdbx_description
1 polymer ?
#
loop_
_entity_poly.entity_id
_entity_poly.type
_entity_poly.pdbx_seq_one_letter_code
_entity_poly.pdbx_strand_id
1 'polypeptide(L)'
;MYFTSYFLTILLAVLPAFCSRNGCTHYRVTYIVPFDLKLNKWPGGFLETYWHAFETNKEKFKEWAGKRGVAQHCGGDCDKPEYVPFGKDQWTWKMVCHAPRMARAPKEGIPAYFEGLVRQPEERACDVNCSPSGGWFSTEDCYHEFGHCSMD
;
A
#
# COMPACT_ATOMS: atom_id res chain seq x y z
N MET A 1 -5.32 47.07 -37.28
CA MET A 1 -6.00 45.82 -36.85
C MET A 1 -4.93 44.76 -36.66
N TYR A 2 -4.50 44.53 -35.41
CA TYR A 2 -3.60 43.42 -35.04
C TYR A 2 -3.94 43.00 -33.61
N PHE A 3 -4.94 42.15 -33.44
CA PHE A 3 -5.35 41.62 -32.14
C PHE A 3 -5.99 40.23 -32.30
N THR A 4 -5.23 39.20 -32.69
CA THR A 4 -5.73 37.81 -32.66
C THR A 4 -4.60 36.80 -32.94
N SER A 5 -3.52 36.78 -32.15
CA SER A 5 -2.49 35.72 -32.35
C SER A 5 -1.79 35.19 -31.11
N TYR A 6 -1.98 35.78 -29.91
CA TYR A 6 -1.19 35.41 -28.71
C TYR A 6 -1.94 34.58 -27.66
N PHE A 7 -3.16 34.11 -27.94
CA PHE A 7 -3.94 33.32 -26.95
C PHE A 7 -3.88 31.80 -27.14
N LEU A 8 -3.24 31.30 -28.20
CA LEU A 8 -3.22 29.87 -28.51
C LEU A 8 -1.98 29.12 -27.98
N THR A 9 -0.93 29.82 -27.53
CA THR A 9 0.30 29.18 -27.04
C THR A 9 0.31 28.89 -25.54
N ILE A 10 -0.59 29.49 -24.74
CA ILE A 10 -0.62 29.28 -23.28
C ILE A 10 -1.36 27.98 -22.89
N LEU A 11 -2.24 27.45 -23.76
CA LEU A 11 -3.02 26.24 -23.48
C LEU A 11 -2.23 24.92 -23.59
N LEU A 12 -1.03 24.94 -24.19
CA LEU A 12 -0.15 23.77 -24.28
C LEU A 12 0.91 23.69 -23.17
N ALA A 13 0.99 24.69 -22.29
CA ALA A 13 2.00 24.75 -21.23
C ALA A 13 1.55 24.15 -19.89
N VAL A 14 0.30 23.71 -19.76
CA VAL A 14 -0.28 23.26 -18.47
C VAL A 14 -0.84 21.84 -18.56
N LEU A 15 -0.07 20.89 -19.06
CA LEU A 15 -0.28 19.49 -18.71
C LEU A 15 1.09 18.80 -18.67
N PRO A 16 1.78 18.75 -17.52
CA PRO A 16 2.71 17.66 -17.31
C PRO A 16 1.84 16.40 -17.34
N ALA A 17 1.86 15.72 -18.48
CA ALA A 17 1.35 14.38 -18.60
C ALA A 17 2.11 13.53 -17.58
N PHE A 18 1.55 13.36 -16.38
CA PHE A 18 1.89 12.26 -15.50
C PHE A 18 1.35 10.97 -16.14
N CYS A 19 1.74 10.70 -17.39
CA CYS A 19 1.67 9.39 -17.97
C CYS A 19 2.68 8.57 -17.19
N SER A 20 2.20 7.96 -16.11
CA SER A 20 2.97 6.93 -15.44
C SER A 20 3.29 5.88 -16.48
N ARG A 21 4.59 5.69 -16.70
CA ARG A 21 5.08 4.79 -17.74
C ARG A 21 4.90 3.34 -17.30
N ASN A 22 4.80 3.13 -15.99
CA ASN A 22 4.80 1.81 -15.39
C ASN A 22 3.42 1.47 -14.80
N GLY A 23 2.93 0.25 -15.04
CA GLY A 23 1.58 -0.16 -14.63
C GLY A 23 1.40 -0.41 -13.13
N CYS A 24 2.46 -0.25 -12.33
CA CYS A 24 2.52 -0.73 -10.95
C CYS A 24 3.05 0.31 -9.95
N THR A 25 2.84 0.01 -8.66
CA THR A 25 3.13 0.83 -7.49
C THR A 25 3.56 -0.09 -6.34
N HIS A 26 4.26 0.44 -5.35
CA HIS A 26 4.36 -0.24 -4.07
C HIS A 26 3.12 0.05 -3.26
N TYR A 27 2.53 -1.01 -2.72
CA TYR A 27 1.32 -0.94 -1.92
C TYR A 27 1.61 -1.24 -0.46
N ARG A 28 1.03 -0.45 0.44
CA ARG A 28 1.04 -0.71 1.87
C ARG A 28 -0.36 -0.55 2.45
N VAL A 29 -0.67 -1.41 3.40
CA VAL A 29 -1.89 -1.34 4.18
C VAL A 29 -1.58 -1.64 5.64
N THR A 30 -2.23 -0.94 6.55
CA THR A 30 -2.11 -1.18 7.99
C THR A 30 -3.42 -1.74 8.52
N TYR A 31 -3.34 -2.87 9.22
CA TYR A 31 -4.41 -3.42 10.04
C TYR A 31 -4.16 -3.01 11.49
N ILE A 32 -5.16 -2.45 12.16
CA ILE A 32 -5.03 -1.96 13.54
C ILE A 32 -6.24 -2.40 14.36
N VAL A 33 -6.05 -2.68 15.65
CA VAL A 33 -7.19 -2.95 16.53
C VAL A 33 -7.97 -1.63 16.71
N PRO A 34 -9.28 -1.60 16.42
CA PRO A 34 -10.04 -0.36 16.40
C PRO A 34 -10.15 0.28 17.78
N PHE A 35 -10.23 1.60 17.81
CA PHE A 35 -10.58 2.35 19.00
C PHE A 35 -11.98 1.97 19.51
N ASP A 36 -12.11 1.68 20.81
CA ASP A 36 -13.41 1.43 21.42
C ASP A 36 -14.09 2.77 21.71
N LEU A 37 -15.05 3.13 20.85
CA LEU A 37 -15.84 4.36 20.98
C LEU A 37 -16.71 4.38 22.24
N LYS A 38 -17.14 3.22 22.75
CA LYS A 38 -17.99 3.15 23.96
C LYS A 38 -17.16 3.41 25.20
N LEU A 39 -15.95 2.86 25.25
CA LEU A 39 -15.03 3.00 26.37
C LEU A 39 -14.09 4.21 26.21
N ASN A 40 -14.17 4.92 25.08
CA ASN A 40 -13.31 6.04 24.69
C ASN A 40 -11.81 5.74 24.91
N LYS A 41 -11.38 4.53 24.49
CA LYS A 41 -9.99 4.09 24.66
C LYS A 41 -9.56 3.17 23.53
N TRP A 42 -8.27 3.19 23.24
CA TRP A 42 -7.67 2.10 22.46
C TRP A 42 -7.72 0.81 23.27
N PRO A 43 -8.12 -0.31 22.67
CA PRO A 43 -8.10 -1.58 23.35
C PRO A 43 -6.65 -1.98 23.62
N GLY A 44 -6.24 -1.77 24.87
CA GLY A 44 -5.07 -2.44 25.44
C GLY A 44 -5.41 -3.89 25.74
N GLY A 45 -4.47 -4.80 25.54
CA GLY A 45 -4.69 -6.23 25.77
C GLY A 45 -3.56 -7.09 25.21
N PHE A 46 -3.57 -8.37 25.55
CA PHE A 46 -2.58 -9.32 25.06
C PHE A 46 -2.70 -9.52 23.55
N LEU A 47 -1.56 -9.64 22.85
CA LEU A 47 -1.53 -9.84 21.40
C LEU A 47 -2.32 -11.10 21.00
N GLU A 48 -2.29 -12.12 21.84
CA GLU A 48 -2.97 -13.40 21.71
C GLU A 48 -4.48 -13.24 21.49
N THR A 49 -5.09 -12.19 22.06
CA THR A 49 -6.52 -11.88 21.84
C THR A 49 -6.81 -11.52 20.38
N TYR A 50 -5.85 -10.92 19.67
CA TYR A 50 -5.99 -10.45 18.30
C TYR A 50 -5.21 -11.29 17.28
N TRP A 51 -4.39 -12.23 17.75
CA TRP A 51 -3.47 -13.02 16.93
C TRP A 51 -4.16 -13.71 15.77
N HIS A 52 -5.29 -14.38 16.03
CA HIS A 52 -6.04 -15.07 14.99
C HIS A 52 -6.57 -14.12 13.90
N ALA A 53 -7.02 -12.91 14.28
CA ALA A 53 -7.48 -11.91 13.32
C ALA A 53 -6.31 -11.38 12.48
N PHE A 54 -5.15 -11.14 13.08
CA PHE A 54 -3.95 -10.72 12.35
C PHE A 54 -3.47 -11.79 11.37
N GLU A 55 -3.29 -13.04 11.82
CA GLU A 55 -2.85 -14.14 10.95
C GLU A 55 -3.84 -14.39 9.80
N THR A 56 -5.15 -14.35 10.08
CA THR A 56 -6.18 -14.51 9.03
C THR A 56 -6.10 -13.38 7.98
N ASN A 57 -5.93 -12.12 8.41
CA ASN A 57 -5.77 -11.01 7.47
C ASN A 57 -4.47 -11.11 6.67
N LYS A 58 -3.39 -11.55 7.32
CA LYS A 58 -2.09 -11.79 6.68
C LYS A 58 -2.20 -12.83 5.59
N GLU A 59 -2.77 -14.00 5.88
CA GLU A 59 -2.96 -15.07 4.90
C GLU A 59 -3.80 -14.61 3.71
N LYS A 60 -4.95 -13.97 3.97
CA LYS A 60 -5.82 -13.43 2.92
C LYS A 60 -5.13 -12.35 2.09
N PHE A 61 -4.33 -11.50 2.72
CA PHE A 61 -3.55 -10.48 2.02
C PHE A 61 -2.52 -11.10 1.09
N LYS A 62 -1.74 -12.07 1.58
CA LYS A 62 -0.72 -12.79 0.81
C LYS A 62 -1.33 -13.53 -0.38
N GLU A 63 -2.45 -14.22 -0.15
CA GLU A 63 -3.20 -14.90 -1.20
C GLU A 63 -3.65 -13.91 -2.28
N TRP A 64 -4.29 -12.80 -1.88
CA TRP A 64 -4.75 -11.76 -2.80
C TRP A 64 -3.60 -11.12 -3.58
N ALA A 65 -2.51 -10.73 -2.91
CA ALA A 65 -1.35 -10.10 -3.56
C ALA A 65 -0.69 -11.03 -4.58
N GLY A 66 -0.70 -12.35 -4.33
CA GLY A 66 -0.20 -13.37 -5.27
C GLY A 66 -1.05 -13.57 -6.52
N LYS A 67 -2.26 -13.01 -6.60
CA LYS A 67 -3.14 -13.22 -7.76
C LYS A 67 -2.65 -12.51 -9.01
N ARG A 68 -2.98 -13.09 -10.17
CA ARG A 68 -2.66 -12.54 -11.49
C ARG A 68 -3.35 -11.19 -11.70
N GLY A 69 -2.56 -10.16 -11.99
CA GLY A 69 -3.08 -8.79 -12.15
C GLY A 69 -3.32 -8.05 -10.84
N VAL A 70 -2.80 -8.55 -9.72
CA VAL A 70 -2.62 -7.81 -8.46
C VAL A 70 -1.14 -7.46 -8.30
N ALA A 71 -0.32 -8.22 -7.58
CA ALA A 71 1.14 -8.04 -7.58
C ALA A 71 1.86 -9.15 -8.36
N GLN A 72 1.25 -10.34 -8.47
CA GLN A 72 1.65 -11.52 -9.26
C GLN A 72 3.12 -11.97 -9.12
N HIS A 73 4.07 -11.15 -9.58
CA HIS A 73 5.50 -11.41 -9.60
C HIS A 73 6.13 -11.38 -8.20
N CYS A 74 5.80 -10.38 -7.39
CA CYS A 74 6.42 -10.23 -6.06
C CYS A 74 5.53 -10.66 -4.90
N GLY A 75 4.23 -10.87 -5.15
CA GLY A 75 3.25 -11.18 -4.12
C GLY A 75 3.17 -10.07 -3.06
N GLY A 76 2.92 -10.48 -1.82
CA GLY A 76 2.93 -9.58 -0.67
C GLY A 76 3.31 -10.32 0.59
N ASP A 77 3.67 -9.56 1.62
CA ASP A 77 3.93 -10.09 2.94
C ASP A 77 3.48 -9.10 4.01
N CYS A 78 3.43 -9.58 5.25
CA CYS A 78 3.09 -8.75 6.40
C CYS A 78 4.14 -8.88 7.48
N ASP A 79 4.46 -7.75 8.09
CA ASP A 79 5.26 -7.67 9.30
C ASP A 79 4.57 -8.39 10.45
N LYS A 80 5.31 -8.63 11.54
CA LYS A 80 4.70 -9.13 12.77
C LYS A 80 3.84 -8.02 13.38
N PRO A 81 2.74 -8.37 14.07
CA PRO A 81 2.00 -7.38 14.85
C PRO A 81 2.92 -6.68 15.85
N GLU A 82 2.86 -5.35 15.89
CA GLU A 82 3.68 -4.53 16.76
C GLU A 82 2.84 -3.65 17.68
N TYR A 83 3.42 -3.39 18.85
CA TYR A 83 2.89 -2.47 19.84
C TYR A 83 3.08 -1.04 19.35
N VAL A 84 2.02 -0.22 19.41
CA VAL A 84 2.07 1.18 19.00
C VAL A 84 1.46 2.07 20.07
N PRO A 85 2.23 3.04 20.61
CA PRO A 85 1.70 4.02 21.54
C PRO A 85 0.80 5.02 20.81
N PHE A 86 -0.34 5.34 21.42
CA PHE A 86 -1.29 6.35 20.95
C PHE A 86 -1.56 7.34 22.10
N GLY A 87 -0.71 8.36 22.21
CA GLY A 87 -0.77 9.32 23.30
C GLY A 87 -0.06 8.81 24.57
N LYS A 88 -0.32 9.49 25.70
CA LYS A 88 0.49 9.34 26.92
C LYS A 88 0.35 7.99 27.61
N ASP A 89 -0.86 7.43 27.63
CA ASP A 89 -1.20 6.23 28.40
C ASP A 89 -2.09 5.24 27.62
N GLN A 90 -2.18 5.38 26.30
CA GLN A 90 -2.94 4.46 25.44
C GLN A 90 -2.03 3.88 24.38
N TRP A 91 -2.38 2.68 23.95
CA TRP A 91 -1.63 1.94 22.96
C TRP A 91 -2.54 0.90 22.29
N THR A 92 -2.08 0.35 21.19
CA THR A 92 -2.78 -0.69 20.45
C THR A 92 -1.81 -1.60 19.71
N TRP A 93 -2.34 -2.62 19.05
CA TRP A 93 -1.59 -3.47 18.13
C TRP A 93 -1.89 -3.08 16.69
N LYS A 94 -0.87 -3.04 15.84
CA LYS A 94 -1.05 -2.96 14.39
C LYS A 94 -0.20 -4.00 13.68
N MET A 95 -0.54 -4.30 12.44
CA MET A 95 0.25 -5.11 11.52
C MET A 95 0.28 -4.39 10.19
N VAL A 96 1.46 -4.27 9.60
CA VAL A 96 1.63 -3.64 8.30
C VAL A 96 1.85 -4.73 7.26
N CYS A 97 1.16 -4.60 6.13
CA CYS A 97 1.31 -5.49 5.00
C CYS A 97 1.72 -4.70 3.77
N HIS A 98 2.64 -5.27 2.99
CA HIS A 98 3.23 -4.63 1.82
C HIS A 98 3.12 -5.56 0.61
N ALA A 99 2.80 -4.99 -0.54
CA ALA A 99 2.84 -5.68 -1.83
C ALA A 99 3.65 -4.82 -2.82
N PRO A 100 4.93 -5.13 -3.05
CA PRO A 100 5.74 -4.39 -3.99
C PRO A 100 5.32 -4.67 -5.43
N ARG A 101 5.49 -3.68 -6.31
CA ARG A 101 5.18 -3.79 -7.75
C ARG A 101 3.74 -4.27 -8.02
N MET A 102 2.80 -3.87 -7.16
CA MET A 102 1.37 -4.12 -7.32
C MET A 102 0.78 -3.28 -8.45
N ALA A 103 -0.10 -3.86 -9.25
CA ALA A 103 -0.88 -3.16 -10.26
C ALA A 103 -1.59 -1.94 -9.67
N ARG A 104 -1.47 -0.79 -10.34
CA ARG A 104 -2.13 0.45 -9.94
C ARG A 104 -3.65 0.31 -9.97
N ALA A 105 -4.16 -0.40 -10.95
CA ALA A 105 -5.56 -0.84 -11.05
C ALA A 105 -5.62 -2.37 -10.93
N PRO A 106 -5.61 -2.93 -9.71
CA PRO A 106 -5.66 -4.37 -9.54
C PRO A 106 -7.00 -4.92 -10.05
N LYS A 107 -6.97 -6.10 -10.67
CA LYS A 107 -8.19 -6.74 -11.21
C LYS A 107 -9.21 -7.12 -10.14
N GLU A 108 -8.73 -7.34 -8.93
CA GLU A 108 -9.53 -7.71 -7.77
C GLU A 108 -9.26 -6.72 -6.64
N GLY A 109 -10.33 -6.26 -5.98
CA GLY A 109 -10.22 -5.45 -4.78
C GLY A 109 -9.59 -6.24 -3.64
N ILE A 110 -8.87 -5.54 -2.75
CA ILE A 110 -8.31 -6.13 -1.54
C ILE A 110 -9.44 -6.76 -0.70
N PRO A 111 -9.26 -8.00 -0.18
CA PRO A 111 -10.29 -8.69 0.61
C PRO A 111 -10.77 -7.85 1.79
N ALA A 112 -12.02 -8.05 2.21
CA ALA A 112 -12.53 -7.43 3.42
C ALA A 112 -11.68 -7.84 4.64
N TYR A 113 -11.49 -6.91 5.58
CA TYR A 113 -10.75 -7.20 6.80
C TYR A 113 -11.55 -8.13 7.72
N PHE A 114 -10.85 -8.98 8.48
CA PHE A 114 -11.49 -9.83 9.48
C PHE A 114 -11.98 -9.02 10.69
N GLU A 115 -13.06 -9.48 11.32
CA GLU A 115 -13.69 -8.84 12.48
C GLU A 115 -12.68 -8.62 13.62
N GLY A 116 -12.80 -7.48 14.31
CA GLY A 116 -11.90 -7.11 15.41
C GLY A 116 -10.65 -6.33 14.99
N LEU A 117 -10.40 -6.16 13.69
CA LEU A 117 -9.41 -5.21 13.16
C LEU A 117 -10.11 -4.17 12.28
N VAL A 118 -9.45 -3.03 12.07
CA VAL A 118 -9.82 -2.06 11.04
C VAL A 118 -8.64 -1.90 10.10
N ARG A 119 -8.96 -1.87 8.81
CA ARG A 119 -7.99 -1.52 7.77
C ARG A 119 -7.90 -0.01 7.64
N GLN A 120 -6.71 0.54 7.84
CA GLN A 120 -6.42 1.94 7.54
C GLN A 120 -6.43 2.21 6.02
N PRO A 121 -6.58 3.47 5.59
CA PRO A 121 -6.49 3.83 4.18
C PRO A 121 -5.23 3.25 3.53
N GLU A 122 -5.38 2.78 2.29
CA GLU A 122 -4.27 2.23 1.54
C GLU A 122 -3.27 3.31 1.15
N GLU A 123 -2.00 2.94 1.19
CA GLU A 123 -0.90 3.81 0.79
C GLU A 123 -0.26 3.25 -0.47
N ARG A 124 -0.05 4.13 -1.45
CA ARG A 124 0.55 3.79 -2.73
C ARG A 124 1.74 4.71 -2.96
N ALA A 125 2.89 4.11 -3.27
CA ALA A 125 4.11 4.85 -3.55
C ALA A 125 4.72 4.42 -4.89
N CYS A 126 5.40 5.35 -5.56
CA CYS A 126 6.23 5.12 -6.74
C CYS A 126 5.49 4.69 -8.02
N ASP A 127 6.18 4.88 -9.16
CA ASP A 127 5.80 4.39 -10.49
C ASP A 127 6.83 3.35 -10.95
N VAL A 128 6.55 2.07 -10.76
CA VAL A 128 7.54 0.98 -10.92
C VAL A 128 7.07 -0.10 -11.87
N ASN A 129 8.02 -0.77 -12.52
CA ASN A 129 7.73 -1.92 -13.38
C ASN A 129 7.05 -3.04 -12.59
N CYS A 130 6.04 -3.68 -13.20
CA CYS A 130 5.27 -4.77 -12.56
C CYS A 130 6.08 -6.06 -12.36
N SER A 131 7.12 -6.25 -13.17
CA SER A 131 8.10 -7.31 -13.02
C SER A 131 9.47 -6.69 -12.81
N PRO A 132 10.31 -7.23 -11.91
CA PRO A 132 11.71 -6.82 -11.86
C PRO A 132 12.39 -7.14 -13.20
N SER A 133 13.24 -6.25 -13.71
CA SER A 133 14.05 -6.53 -14.88
C SER A 133 15.09 -7.60 -14.54
N GLY A 134 15.09 -8.73 -15.26
CA GLY A 134 16.03 -9.84 -15.02
C GLY A 134 17.44 -9.61 -15.56
N GLY A 135 17.87 -8.36 -15.76
CA GLY A 135 19.16 -8.02 -16.33
C GLY A 135 20.31 -8.27 -15.34
N TRP A 136 21.50 -8.59 -15.85
CA TRP A 136 22.70 -8.85 -15.02
C TRP A 136 23.16 -7.68 -14.14
N PHE A 137 22.73 -6.46 -14.47
CA PHE A 137 23.00 -5.23 -13.72
C PHE A 137 21.74 -4.63 -13.09
N SER A 138 20.62 -5.34 -13.14
CA SER A 138 19.38 -4.87 -12.55
C SER A 138 19.46 -4.98 -11.03
N THR A 139 19.19 -3.86 -10.36
CA THR A 139 18.94 -3.84 -8.91
C THR A 139 17.46 -4.03 -8.59
N GLU A 140 16.63 -4.19 -9.62
CA GLU A 140 15.21 -4.44 -9.44
C GLU A 140 15.00 -5.86 -8.91
N ASP A 141 14.50 -5.95 -7.69
CA ASP A 141 14.00 -7.19 -7.12
C ASP A 141 12.59 -6.98 -6.53
N CYS A 142 12.16 -7.97 -5.74
CA CYS A 142 10.94 -7.92 -4.95
C CYS A 142 11.21 -7.50 -3.49
N TYR A 143 12.46 -7.24 -3.12
CA TYR A 143 12.78 -6.65 -1.83
C TYR A 143 12.43 -5.17 -1.90
N HIS A 144 11.75 -4.67 -0.89
CA HIS A 144 11.23 -3.32 -0.95
C HIS A 144 11.11 -2.68 0.42
N GLU A 145 11.69 -1.49 0.52
CA GLU A 145 11.45 -0.55 1.61
C GLU A 145 10.38 0.46 1.17
N PHE A 146 9.22 0.46 1.83
CA PHE A 146 8.10 1.32 1.46
C PHE A 146 8.45 2.80 1.41
N GLY A 147 8.24 3.42 0.25
CA GLY A 147 8.58 4.81 -0.03
C GLY A 147 9.92 5.00 -0.75
N HIS A 148 10.79 3.98 -0.79
CA HIS A 148 11.98 4.02 -1.63
C HIS A 148 11.62 3.61 -3.07
N CYS A 149 11.65 4.59 -3.99
CA CYS A 149 11.43 4.35 -5.40
C CYS A 149 12.80 4.13 -6.08
N SER A 150 13.24 2.90 -6.27
CA SER A 150 14.32 2.63 -7.22
C SER A 150 13.77 2.86 -8.63
N MET A 151 14.12 4.00 -9.22
CA MET A 151 13.84 4.35 -10.60
C MET A 151 15.12 4.08 -11.38
N ASP A 152 15.24 2.89 -11.97
CA ASP A 152 16.21 2.63 -13.03
C ASP A 152 15.54 2.82 -14.40
#